data_AF-A0A7V5CJX5-F1
#
_entry.id   AF-A0A7V5CJX5-F1
#
_cell.length_a   1.000
_cell.length_b   1.000
_cell.length_c   1.000
_cell.angle_alpha   90.00
_cell.angle_beta   90.00
_cell.angle_gamma   90.00
#
_symmetry.space_group_name_H-M   'P 1'
#
loop_
_entity.id
_entity.type
_entity.pdbx_description
1 polymer ?
#
loop_
_entity_poly.entity_id
_entity_poly.type
_entity_poly.pdbx_seq_one_letter_code
_entity_poly.pdbx_strand_id
1 'polypeptide(L)'
;MPNRNVGGMGSGSLPGFAGTSGLWNGGLLIRTTGKVTSTGEGYFYIDDGSGSRDGTQYTGLRVILPDGANPPEISAYVVVTGISSWFENEGYGLPAVLIGSVNDMVIFKQDR
;
A
#
# COMPACT_ATOMS: atom_id res chain seq x y z
N MET A 1 2.58 1.39 10.42
CA MET A 1 1.96 0.05 10.50
C MET A 1 2.72 -0.86 9.54
N PRO A 2 2.96 -2.15 9.84
CA PRO A 2 3.60 -3.05 8.87
C PRO A 2 2.74 -3.25 7.61
N ASN A 3 3.34 -3.32 6.43
CA ASN A 3 2.60 -3.41 5.16
C ASN A 3 1.68 -4.62 5.09
N ARG A 4 2.14 -5.79 5.59
CA ARG A 4 1.32 -7.02 5.66
C ARG A 4 0.07 -6.93 6.54
N ASN A 5 -0.07 -5.88 7.34
CA ASN A 5 -1.23 -5.69 8.22
C ASN A 5 -2.30 -4.80 7.60
N VAL A 6 -2.04 -4.15 6.46
CA VAL A 6 -3.00 -3.24 5.82
C VAL A 6 -4.16 -4.05 5.24
N GLY A 7 -5.38 -3.55 5.42
CA GLY A 7 -6.64 -4.25 5.14
C GLY A 7 -7.02 -5.27 6.22
N GLY A 8 -6.04 -6.06 6.69
CA GLY A 8 -6.19 -7.02 7.77
C GLY A 8 -6.91 -8.31 7.37
N MET A 9 -6.75 -9.35 8.20
CA MET A 9 -7.40 -10.63 7.97
C MET A 9 -8.89 -10.52 8.30
N GLY A 10 -9.72 -11.15 7.48
CA GLY A 10 -11.17 -11.17 7.68
C GLY A 10 -11.50 -11.89 8.99
N SER A 11 -12.52 -11.41 9.70
CA SER A 11 -13.03 -12.05 10.91
C SER A 11 -14.55 -11.93 10.96
N GLY A 12 -15.23 -13.07 11.16
CA GLY A 12 -16.69 -13.13 11.13
C GLY A 12 -17.25 -12.65 9.79
N SER A 13 -18.08 -11.60 9.82
CA SER A 13 -18.71 -11.01 8.63
C SER A 13 -17.84 -10.00 7.89
N LEU A 14 -16.62 -9.70 8.35
CA LEU A 14 -15.75 -8.72 7.72
C LEU A 14 -14.97 -9.35 6.56
N PRO A 15 -15.12 -8.84 5.32
CA PRO A 15 -14.29 -9.26 4.20
C PRO A 15 -12.88 -8.73 4.45
N GLY A 16 -11.94 -9.63 4.75
CA GLY A 16 -10.52 -9.29 4.75
C GLY A 16 -9.83 -9.79 3.50
N PHE A 17 -8.55 -9.46 3.39
CA PHE A 17 -7.78 -9.80 2.19
C PHE A 17 -6.92 -11.03 2.42
N ALA A 18 -6.99 -11.98 1.49
CA ALA A 18 -6.12 -13.15 1.51
C ALA A 18 -4.65 -12.70 1.53
N GLY A 19 -3.81 -13.37 2.34
CA GLY A 19 -2.40 -13.04 2.47
C GLY A 19 -2.07 -11.85 3.40
N THR A 20 -3.07 -11.16 3.95
CA THR A 20 -2.87 -10.15 4.99
C THR A 20 -2.96 -10.74 6.40
N SER A 21 -2.50 -9.97 7.40
CA SER A 21 -2.49 -10.38 8.80
C SER A 21 -3.02 -9.30 9.72
N GLY A 22 -3.34 -9.65 10.96
CA GLY A 22 -3.82 -8.70 11.97
C GLY A 22 -5.30 -8.33 11.80
N LEU A 23 -5.72 -7.32 12.57
CA LEU A 23 -7.11 -6.87 12.64
C LEU A 23 -7.53 -6.12 11.38
N TRP A 24 -8.77 -6.38 10.93
CA TRP A 24 -9.39 -5.62 9.85
C TRP A 24 -9.37 -4.12 10.15
N ASN A 25 -8.82 -3.35 9.22
CA ASN A 25 -8.64 -1.90 9.36
C ASN A 25 -9.07 -1.12 8.10
N GLY A 26 -9.88 -1.73 7.25
CA GLY A 26 -10.45 -1.08 6.07
C GLY A 26 -11.19 0.21 6.43
N GLY A 27 -10.95 1.28 5.68
CA GLY A 27 -11.53 2.60 5.90
C GLY A 27 -10.86 3.45 6.98
N LEU A 28 -9.86 2.93 7.71
CA LEU A 28 -9.14 3.71 8.71
C LEU A 28 -8.00 4.53 8.09
N LEU A 29 -7.74 5.71 8.67
CA LEU A 29 -6.53 6.49 8.40
C LEU A 29 -5.32 5.79 9.03
N ILE A 30 -4.35 5.43 8.20
CA ILE A 30 -3.12 4.75 8.60
C ILE A 30 -1.87 5.49 8.14
N ARG A 31 -0.74 5.18 8.77
CA ARG A 31 0.59 5.61 8.33
C ARG A 31 1.49 4.39 8.20
N THR A 32 2.13 4.25 7.04
CA THR A 32 3.09 3.18 6.74
C THR A 32 4.32 3.72 6.01
N THR A 33 5.34 2.90 5.85
CA THR A 33 6.63 3.27 5.25
C THR A 33 7.12 2.14 4.36
N GLY A 34 8.00 2.41 3.41
CA GLY A 34 8.68 1.34 2.68
C GLY A 34 9.54 1.86 1.55
N LYS A 35 10.33 0.96 0.95
CA LYS A 35 11.08 1.21 -0.27
C LYS A 35 10.18 1.01 -1.48
N VAL A 36 10.21 1.92 -2.45
CA VAL A 36 9.48 1.78 -3.71
C VAL A 36 10.04 0.63 -4.52
N THR A 37 9.21 -0.35 -4.85
CA THR A 37 9.61 -1.57 -5.58
C THR A 37 9.11 -1.60 -7.02
N SER A 38 8.05 -0.87 -7.32
CA SER A 38 7.42 -0.81 -8.65
C SER A 38 6.54 0.44 -8.77
N THR A 39 6.34 0.92 -9.99
CA THR A 39 5.54 2.11 -10.32
C THR A 39 4.64 1.80 -11.52
N GLY A 40 3.44 2.36 -11.52
CA GLY A 40 2.53 2.33 -12.66
C GLY A 40 1.70 3.61 -12.75
N GLU A 41 0.81 3.69 -13.73
CA GLU A 41 -0.07 4.85 -13.89
C GLU A 41 -1.06 4.93 -12.71
N GLY A 42 -0.98 6.00 -11.92
CA GLY A 42 -1.86 6.22 -10.76
C GLY A 42 -1.53 5.40 -9.50
N TYR A 43 -0.41 4.66 -9.48
CA TYR A 43 -0.02 3.89 -8.29
C TYR A 43 1.47 3.56 -8.24
N PHE A 44 1.93 3.12 -7.06
CA PHE A 44 3.23 2.50 -6.88
C PHE A 44 3.18 1.47 -5.74
N TYR A 45 4.22 0.67 -5.60
CA TYR A 45 4.35 -0.33 -4.54
C TYR A 45 5.45 0.04 -3.56
N ILE A 46 5.20 -0.19 -2.27
CA ILE A 46 6.18 -0.03 -1.19
C ILE A 46 6.38 -1.32 -0.41
N ASP A 47 7.63 -1.64 -0.08
CA ASP A 47 7.97 -2.77 0.78
C ASP A 47 8.73 -2.31 2.02
N ASP A 48 8.24 -2.71 3.19
CA ASP A 48 8.84 -2.47 4.51
C ASP A 48 9.60 -3.70 5.03
N GLY A 49 9.71 -4.76 4.24
CA GLY A 49 10.32 -6.03 4.63
C GLY A 49 9.41 -6.93 5.46
N SER A 50 8.16 -6.56 5.68
CA SER A 50 7.20 -7.39 6.43
C SER A 50 6.68 -8.59 5.65
N GLY A 51 7.01 -8.69 4.36
CA GLY A 51 6.63 -9.82 3.50
C GLY A 51 5.25 -9.68 2.86
N SER A 52 4.74 -8.45 2.72
CA SER A 52 3.47 -8.19 2.01
C SER A 52 3.57 -8.64 0.55
N ARG A 53 2.69 -9.56 0.17
CA ARG A 53 2.49 -10.01 -1.21
C ARG A 53 1.00 -10.06 -1.45
N ASP A 54 0.54 -9.30 -2.43
CA ASP A 54 -0.87 -9.23 -2.81
C ASP A 54 -1.24 -10.26 -3.89
N GLY A 55 -0.33 -11.19 -4.21
CA GLY A 55 -0.54 -12.20 -5.25
C GLY A 55 -0.28 -11.69 -6.68
N THR A 56 0.04 -10.41 -6.85
CA THR A 56 0.56 -9.89 -8.12
C THR A 56 2.05 -10.21 -8.28
N GLN A 57 2.62 -9.82 -9.42
CA GLN A 57 4.08 -9.91 -9.67
C GLN A 57 4.91 -8.93 -8.84
N TYR A 58 4.28 -7.96 -8.17
CA TYR A 58 4.97 -6.91 -7.42
C TYR A 58 5.07 -7.27 -5.94
N THR A 59 6.19 -6.89 -5.31
CA THR A 59 6.40 -7.09 -3.87
C THR A 59 6.02 -5.82 -3.12
N GLY A 60 5.25 -5.97 -2.04
CA GLY A 60 4.90 -4.87 -1.15
C GLY A 60 3.41 -4.61 -1.05
N LEU A 61 3.08 -3.36 -0.76
CA LEU A 61 1.73 -2.82 -0.61
C LEU A 61 1.53 -1.73 -1.66
N ARG A 62 0.39 -1.79 -2.36
CA ARG A 62 0.03 -0.79 -3.36
C ARG A 62 -0.40 0.51 -2.69
N VAL A 63 0.12 1.61 -3.18
CA VAL A 63 -0.29 2.97 -2.84
C VAL A 63 -0.97 3.56 -4.07
N ILE A 64 -2.23 3.95 -3.90
CA ILE A 64 -3.06 4.58 -4.94
C ILE A 64 -2.87 6.09 -4.84
N LEU A 65 -2.53 6.70 -5.95
CA LEU A 65 -2.28 8.14 -6.08
C LEU A 65 -3.55 8.88 -6.52
N PRO A 66 -3.69 10.18 -6.19
CA PRO A 66 -4.69 11.03 -6.80
C PRO A 66 -4.39 11.23 -8.30
N ASP A 67 -5.43 11.53 -9.08
CA ASP A 67 -5.31 11.72 -10.52
C ASP A 67 -4.24 12.77 -10.89
N GLY A 68 -3.41 12.43 -11.88
CA GLY A 68 -2.33 13.31 -12.38
C GLY A 68 -1.09 13.39 -11.48
N ALA A 69 -1.05 12.70 -10.34
CA ALA A 69 0.16 12.61 -9.52
C ALA A 69 1.17 11.59 -10.08
N ASN A 70 2.44 11.95 -10.03
CA ASN A 70 3.53 11.06 -10.43
C ASN A 70 3.98 10.19 -9.25
N PRO A 71 4.24 8.90 -9.47
CA PRO A 71 4.83 8.04 -8.44
C PRO A 71 6.28 8.46 -8.13
N PRO A 72 6.78 8.20 -6.91
CA PRO A 72 8.20 8.35 -6.59
C PRO A 72 9.07 7.38 -7.40
N GLU A 73 10.37 7.69 -7.50
CA GLU A 73 11.34 6.82 -8.16
C GLU A 73 11.47 5.45 -7.46
N ILE A 74 11.66 4.40 -8.25
CA ILE A 74 12.00 3.06 -7.74
C ILE A 74 13.26 3.16 -6.87
N SER A 75 13.28 2.43 -5.76
CA SER A 75 14.32 2.46 -4.70
C SER A 75 14.27 3.66 -3.75
N ALA A 76 13.42 4.66 -3.97
CA ALA A 76 13.19 5.69 -2.96
C ALA A 76 12.54 5.09 -1.71
N TYR A 77 12.89 5.59 -0.52
CA TYR A 77 12.16 5.28 0.70
C TYR A 77 11.05 6.31 0.88
N VAL A 78 9.85 5.87 1.24
CA VAL A 78 8.73 6.78 1.45
C VAL A 78 8.00 6.49 2.74
N VAL A 79 7.37 7.53 3.29
CA VAL A 79 6.38 7.44 4.35
C VAL A 79 5.06 7.90 3.76
N VAL A 80 4.01 7.09 3.92
CA VAL A 80 2.69 7.32 3.33
C VAL A 80 1.65 7.38 4.45
N THR A 81 0.83 8.42 4.42
CA THR A 81 -0.38 8.54 5.25
C THR A 81 -1.58 8.45 4.32
N GLY A 82 -2.59 7.66 4.67
CA GLY A 82 -3.74 7.47 3.79
C GLY A 82 -4.77 6.50 4.35
N ILE A 83 -5.83 6.29 3.60
CA ILE A 83 -6.91 5.37 3.99
C ILE A 83 -6.49 3.94 3.62
N SER A 84 -6.58 3.03 4.59
CA SER A 84 -6.51 1.60 4.33
C SER A 84 -7.68 1.20 3.43
N SER A 85 -7.36 0.91 2.18
CA SER A 85 -8.33 0.74 1.09
C SER A 85 -8.02 -0.56 0.35
N TRP A 86 -8.57 -0.68 -0.85
CA TRP A 86 -8.38 -1.82 -1.72
C TRP A 86 -8.43 -1.43 -3.19
N PHE A 87 -7.96 -2.34 -4.03
CA PHE A 87 -8.13 -2.27 -5.48
C PHE A 87 -8.57 -3.62 -6.01
N GLU A 88 -9.27 -3.62 -7.14
CA GLU A 88 -9.63 -4.86 -7.84
C GLU A 88 -8.46 -5.32 -8.72
N ASN A 89 -8.15 -6.60 -8.65
CA ASN A 89 -7.23 -7.28 -9.55
C ASN A 89 -7.83 -8.63 -9.96
N GLU A 90 -8.10 -8.79 -11.26
CA GLU A 90 -8.63 -10.04 -11.82
C GLU A 90 -9.88 -10.57 -11.09
N GLY A 91 -10.78 -9.67 -10.67
CA GLY A 91 -12.02 -10.02 -9.96
C GLY A 91 -11.89 -10.25 -8.46
N TYR A 92 -10.69 -10.07 -7.88
CA TYR A 92 -10.46 -10.15 -6.43
C TYR A 92 -10.01 -8.80 -5.87
N GLY A 93 -10.49 -8.46 -4.68
CA GLY A 93 -10.00 -7.29 -3.95
C GLY A 93 -8.63 -7.57 -3.31
N LEU A 94 -7.72 -6.61 -3.40
CA LEU A 94 -6.39 -6.64 -2.79
C LEU A 94 -6.14 -5.36 -1.97
N PRO A 95 -5.35 -5.44 -0.87
CA PRO A 95 -5.16 -4.31 0.03
C PRO A 95 -4.35 -3.18 -0.62
N ALA A 96 -4.70 -1.95 -0.31
CA ALA A 96 -3.98 -0.76 -0.76
C ALA A 96 -4.03 0.37 0.28
N VAL A 97 -3.24 1.41 0.05
CA VAL A 97 -3.38 2.70 0.73
C VAL A 97 -3.79 3.75 -0.28
N LEU A 98 -4.93 4.39 -0.06
CA LEU A 98 -5.37 5.53 -0.86
C LEU A 98 -4.88 6.82 -0.19
N ILE A 99 -4.09 7.62 -0.90
CA ILE A 99 -3.70 8.95 -0.44
C ILE A 99 -4.61 10.00 -1.06
N GLY A 100 -4.93 11.07 -0.31
CA GLY A 100 -5.79 12.15 -0.80
C GLY A 100 -5.00 13.22 -1.56
N SER A 101 -3.71 13.35 -1.26
CA SER A 101 -2.81 14.32 -1.86
C SER A 101 -1.37 13.80 -1.90
N VAL A 102 -0.56 14.30 -2.82
CA VAL A 102 0.89 14.08 -2.82
C VAL A 102 1.56 14.53 -1.51
N ASN A 103 0.96 15.49 -0.80
CA ASN A 103 1.44 15.96 0.50
C ASN A 103 1.23 14.94 1.64
N ASP A 104 0.43 13.89 1.43
CA ASP A 104 0.26 12.81 2.39
C ASP A 104 1.44 11.81 2.35
N MET A 105 2.38 12.02 1.43
CA MET A 105 3.59 11.24 1.26
C MET A 105 4.85 12.09 1.49
N VAL A 106 5.84 11.51 2.14
CA VAL A 106 7.18 12.09 2.32
C VAL A 106 8.22 11.16 1.73
N ILE A 107 9.07 11.66 0.84
CA ILE A 107 10.12 10.90 0.16
C ILE A 107 11.46 11.13 0.88
N PHE A 108 12.12 10.04 1.25
CA PHE A 108 13.48 9.98 1.77
C PHE A 108 14.37 9.35 0.70
N LYS A 109 15.28 10.14 0.13
CA LYS A 109 16.30 9.62 -0.77
C LYS A 109 17.47 9.12 0.06
N GLN A 110 17.90 7.89 -0.16
CA GLN A 110 19.17 7.40 0.36
C GLN A 110 20.04 6.99 -0.84
N ASP A 111 20.59 8.00 -1.51
CA ASP A 111 21.69 7.79 -2.45
C ASP A 111 22.98 7.63 -1.62
N ARG A 112 23.63 6.49 -1.74
CA ARG A 112 25.09 6.38 -1.62
C ARG A 112 25.63 5.95 -2.96
#